data_AF-A0A2V7C3R0-F1
#
_entry.id   AF-A0A2V7C3R0-F1
#
_cell.length_a   1.000
_cell.length_b   1.000
_cell.length_c   1.000
_cell.angle_alpha   90.00
_cell.angle_beta   90.00
_cell.angle_gamma   90.00
#
_symmetry.space_group_name_H-M   'P 1'
#
loop_
_entity.id
_entity.type
_entity.pdbx_description
1 polymer ?
#
loop_
_entity_poly.entity_id
_entity_poly.type
_entity_poly.pdbx_seq_one_letter_code
_entity_poly.pdbx_strand_id
1 'polypeptide(L)'
;MAVILWVSSDVGSAEHTGHWLLPLLRLLAPWTTPAQLDTLHGLIRKGGHLTEYAVLAALWFRAFVRGRQMGPRAAAWIAFGISLGWAFLDEARQSLVPTRTASGTDVAIDGAGALLAVGLASLGWRGVADRTTTLFLWAALIGGGVLLIVNALSGVPSGALWLTAPAAALVLFARYLYARLRPRRP
;
A
#
# COMPACT_ATOMS: atom_id res chain seq x y z
N MET A 1 3.65 7.59 16.14
CA MET A 1 5.02 7.71 16.68
C MET A 1 5.32 6.56 17.62
N ALA A 2 4.51 6.29 18.66
CA ALA A 2 4.72 5.12 19.53
C ALA A 2 4.82 3.78 18.78
N VAL A 3 3.92 3.54 17.81
CA VAL A 3 3.96 2.33 16.96
C VAL A 3 5.29 2.23 16.20
N ILE A 4 5.72 3.33 15.58
CA ILE A 4 7.01 3.40 14.86
C ILE A 4 8.17 3.06 15.77
N LEU A 5 8.24 3.66 16.96
CA LEU A 5 9.32 3.36 17.91
C LEU A 5 9.35 1.89 18.35
N TRP A 6 8.17 1.27 18.46
CA TRP A 6 8.04 -0.14 18.79
C TRP A 6 8.46 -1.04 17.63
N VAL A 7 7.97 -0.78 16.42
CA VAL A 7 8.33 -1.54 15.21
C VAL A 7 9.81 -1.35 14.88
N SER A 8 10.38 -0.17 15.07
CA SER A 8 11.80 0.14 14.86
C SER A 8 12.72 -0.32 15.98
N SER A 9 12.19 -0.91 17.06
CA SER A 9 12.98 -1.58 18.10
C SER A 9 13.51 -2.94 17.61
N ASP A 10 14.17 -3.70 18.49
CA ASP A 10 14.58 -5.08 18.18
C ASP A 10 13.41 -5.98 17.76
N VAL A 11 12.19 -5.70 18.20
CA VAL A 11 10.98 -6.45 17.80
C VAL A 11 10.81 -6.52 16.28
N GLY A 12 11.15 -5.45 15.57
CA GLY A 12 11.11 -5.44 14.11
C GLY A 12 12.46 -5.71 13.46
N SER A 13 13.47 -6.23 14.16
CA SER A 13 14.77 -6.55 13.55
C SER A 13 14.64 -7.68 12.52
N ALA A 14 15.63 -7.81 11.62
CA ALA A 14 15.62 -8.90 10.65
C ALA A 14 15.67 -10.26 11.36
N GLU A 15 16.47 -10.37 12.40
CA GLU A 15 16.54 -11.54 13.26
C GLU A 15 15.17 -11.90 13.87
N HIS A 16 14.52 -10.93 14.53
CA HIS A 16 13.26 -11.19 15.19
C HIS A 16 12.11 -11.44 14.21
N THR A 17 12.03 -10.72 13.09
CA THR A 17 10.96 -10.98 12.11
C THR A 17 11.19 -12.26 11.32
N GLY A 18 12.44 -12.67 11.11
CA GLY A 18 12.78 -13.88 10.39
C GLY A 18 12.30 -15.16 11.08
N HIS A 19 12.26 -15.18 12.43
CA HIS A 19 11.92 -16.38 13.19
C HIS A 19 10.53 -16.95 12.88
N TRP A 20 9.56 -16.09 12.54
CA TRP A 20 8.19 -16.49 12.23
C TRP A 20 7.81 -16.27 10.77
N LEU A 21 8.36 -15.24 10.13
CA LEU A 21 8.01 -14.92 8.74
C LEU A 21 8.66 -15.88 7.74
N LEU A 22 9.91 -16.29 7.95
CA LEU A 22 10.57 -17.23 7.03
C LEU A 22 9.89 -18.61 7.01
N PRO A 23 9.51 -19.23 8.16
CA PRO A 23 8.71 -20.45 8.14
C PRO A 23 7.36 -20.30 7.44
N LEU A 24 6.68 -19.16 7.63
CA LEU A 24 5.42 -18.89 6.95
C LEU A 24 5.61 -18.77 5.43
N LEU A 25 6.64 -18.05 4.98
CA LEU A 25 6.96 -17.91 3.56
C LEU A 25 7.32 -19.26 2.93
N ARG A 26 8.05 -20.13 3.66
CA ARG A 26 8.34 -21.50 3.23
C ARG A 26 7.08 -22.34 3.08
N LEU A 27 6.12 -22.18 4.00
CA LEU A 27 4.84 -22.88 3.93
C LEU A 27 4.01 -22.43 2.71
N LEU A 28 3.99 -21.13 2.43
CA LEU A 28 3.21 -20.55 1.32
C LEU A 28 3.86 -20.75 -0.06
N ALA A 29 5.19 -20.82 -0.11
CA ALA A 29 5.96 -20.94 -1.34
C ALA A 29 7.07 -21.99 -1.20
N PRO A 30 6.73 -23.29 -1.05
CA PRO A 30 7.70 -24.38 -0.82
C PRO A 30 8.70 -24.58 -1.96
N TRP A 31 8.42 -24.02 -3.13
CA TRP A 31 9.30 -24.04 -4.31
C TRP A 31 10.42 -22.98 -4.29
N THR A 32 10.48 -22.11 -3.27
CA THR A 32 11.47 -21.03 -3.19
C THR A 32 12.80 -21.49 -2.58
N THR A 33 13.92 -20.98 -3.10
CA THR A 33 15.24 -21.23 -2.54
C THR A 33 15.46 -20.40 -1.26
N PRO A 34 16.41 -20.77 -0.38
CA PRO A 34 16.75 -19.97 0.80
C PRO A 34 17.04 -18.50 0.49
N ALA A 35 17.83 -18.23 -0.56
CA ALA A 35 18.15 -16.86 -0.98
C ALA A 35 16.91 -16.07 -1.45
N GLN A 36 15.95 -16.74 -2.12
CA GLN A 36 14.69 -16.11 -2.52
C GLN A 36 13.82 -15.77 -1.31
N LEU A 37 13.79 -16.62 -0.29
CA LEU A 37 13.07 -16.37 0.96
C LEU A 37 13.63 -15.17 1.71
N ASP A 38 14.96 -15.07 1.83
CA ASP A 38 15.61 -13.92 2.46
C ASP A 38 15.33 -12.62 1.68
N THR A 39 15.31 -12.71 0.35
CA THR A 39 14.93 -11.58 -0.51
C THR A 39 13.47 -11.16 -0.28
N LEU A 40 12.54 -12.13 -0.25
CA LEU A 40 11.12 -11.86 0.03
C LEU A 40 10.92 -11.26 1.41
N HIS A 41 11.61 -11.79 2.43
CA HIS A 41 11.59 -11.25 3.78
C HIS A 41 12.08 -9.80 3.81
N GLY A 42 13.21 -9.51 3.15
CA GLY A 42 13.72 -8.14 2.99
C GLY A 42 12.72 -7.21 2.28
N LEU A 43 12.05 -7.68 1.23
CA LEU A 43 11.02 -6.91 0.52
C LEU A 43 9.81 -6.61 1.40
N ILE A 44 9.36 -7.59 2.20
CA ILE A 44 8.24 -7.40 3.14
C ILE A 44 8.60 -6.34 4.18
N ARG A 45 9.82 -6.37 4.71
CA ARG A 45 10.31 -5.35 5.66
C ARG A 45 10.31 -3.95 5.03
N LYS A 46 10.86 -3.82 3.82
CA LYS A 46 10.84 -2.56 3.05
C LYS A 46 9.41 -2.07 2.76
N GLY A 47 8.50 -3.00 2.49
CA GLY A 47 7.06 -2.70 2.37
C GLY A 47 6.45 -2.19 3.67
N GLY A 48 6.90 -2.70 4.82
CA GLY A 48 6.55 -2.22 6.15
C GLY A 48 6.96 -0.76 6.36
N HIS A 49 8.23 -0.44 6.13
CA HIS A 49 8.81 0.91 6.16
C HIS A 49 8.00 1.90 5.31
N LEU A 50 7.82 1.57 4.03
CA LEU A 50 7.00 2.36 3.10
C LEU A 50 5.59 2.61 3.64
N THR A 51 4.93 1.56 4.15
CA THR A 51 3.55 1.63 4.63
C THR A 51 3.43 2.44 5.93
N GLU A 52 4.35 2.26 6.85
CA GLU A 52 4.37 2.95 8.13
C GLU A 52 4.47 4.46 7.95
N TYR A 53 5.41 4.91 7.11
CA TYR A 53 5.60 6.33 6.83
C TYR A 53 4.53 6.92 5.91
N ALA A 54 3.94 6.11 5.03
CA ALA A 54 2.72 6.50 4.30
C ALA A 54 1.55 6.79 5.25
N VAL A 55 1.30 5.89 6.23
CA VAL A 55 0.25 6.08 7.23
C VAL A 55 0.54 7.29 8.10
N LEU A 56 1.79 7.45 8.55
CA LEU A 56 2.22 8.61 9.33
C LEU A 56 1.91 9.93 8.61
N ALA A 57 2.35 10.06 7.35
CA ALA A 57 2.16 11.27 6.58
C ALA A 57 0.67 11.54 6.30
N ALA A 58 -0.11 10.50 6.03
CA ALA A 58 -1.57 10.62 5.86
C ALA A 58 -2.27 11.13 7.13
N LEU A 59 -1.84 10.66 8.31
CA LEU A 59 -2.40 11.11 9.59
C LEU A 59 -2.05 12.57 9.87
N TRP A 60 -0.80 12.99 9.66
CA TRP A 60 -0.40 14.39 9.78
C TRP A 60 -1.14 15.30 8.81
N PHE A 61 -1.22 14.90 7.54
CA PHE A 61 -1.98 15.63 6.52
C PHE A 61 -3.44 15.83 6.96
N ARG A 62 -4.09 14.76 7.42
CA ARG A 62 -5.48 14.82 7.91
C ARG A 62 -5.62 15.75 9.10
N ALA A 63 -4.68 15.70 10.04
CA ALA A 63 -4.68 16.56 11.23
C ALA A 63 -4.56 18.05 10.85
N PHE A 64 -3.70 18.40 9.89
CA PHE A 64 -3.55 19.78 9.43
C PHE A 64 -4.75 20.28 8.63
N VAL A 65 -5.25 19.49 7.67
CA VAL A 65 -6.40 19.89 6.86
C VAL A 65 -7.67 20.00 7.68
N ARG A 66 -7.96 19.01 8.55
CA ARG A 66 -9.24 18.97 9.29
C ARG A 66 -9.17 19.64 10.65
N GLY A 67 -8.07 19.47 11.37
CA GLY A 67 -7.91 19.99 12.73
C GLY A 67 -7.41 21.44 12.78
N ARG A 68 -6.64 21.88 11.78
CA ARG A 68 -6.08 23.23 11.70
C ARG A 68 -6.59 24.05 10.52
N GLN A 69 -7.50 23.49 9.73
CA GLN A 69 -8.09 24.13 8.55
C GLN A 69 -7.04 24.68 7.55
N MET A 70 -5.89 24.02 7.50
CA MET A 70 -4.79 24.44 6.61
C MET A 70 -5.12 24.10 5.16
N GLY A 71 -4.62 24.94 4.24
CA GLY A 71 -4.68 24.65 2.81
C GLY A 71 -4.00 23.31 2.48
N PRO A 72 -4.60 22.44 1.64
CA PRO A 72 -4.08 21.10 1.37
C PRO A 72 -2.62 21.05 0.94
N ARG A 73 -2.16 22.01 0.12
CA ARG A 73 -0.77 22.08 -0.33
C ARG A 73 0.21 22.33 0.82
N ALA A 74 -0.11 23.26 1.72
CA ALA A 74 0.73 23.54 2.89
C ALA A 74 0.72 22.34 3.85
N ALA A 75 -0.45 21.75 4.08
CA ALA A 75 -0.58 20.55 4.91
C ALA A 75 0.24 19.37 4.37
N ALA A 76 0.27 19.16 3.04
CA ALA A 76 1.06 18.11 2.40
C ALA A 76 2.56 18.27 2.63
N TRP A 77 3.11 19.47 2.38
CA TRP A 77 4.54 19.71 2.56
C TRP A 77 4.98 19.62 4.02
N ILE A 78 4.17 20.13 4.96
CA ILE A 78 4.48 20.02 6.39
C ILE A 78 4.38 18.56 6.86
N ALA A 79 3.32 17.84 6.47
CA ALA A 79 3.18 16.44 6.83
C ALA A 79 4.33 15.57 6.27
N PHE A 80 4.74 15.83 5.03
CA PHE A 80 5.90 15.19 4.43
C PHE A 80 7.19 15.53 5.20
N GLY A 81 7.45 16.82 5.46
CA GLY A 81 8.64 17.26 6.19
C GLY A 81 8.74 16.66 7.59
N ILE A 82 7.64 16.60 8.34
CA ILE A 82 7.60 15.93 9.65
C ILE A 82 7.90 14.44 9.51
N SER A 83 7.31 13.77 8.53
CA SER A 83 7.49 12.32 8.35
C SER A 83 8.92 11.98 7.92
N LEU A 84 9.51 12.79 7.02
CA LEU A 84 10.90 12.62 6.59
C LEU A 84 11.87 12.91 7.75
N GLY A 85 11.63 13.96 8.54
CA GLY A 85 12.41 14.23 9.75
C GLY A 85 12.32 13.08 10.76
N TRP A 86 11.14 12.46 10.88
CA TRP A 86 10.96 11.26 11.71
C TRP A 86 11.70 10.04 11.15
N ALA A 87 11.83 9.89 9.83
CA ALA A 87 12.60 8.82 9.20
C ALA A 87 14.09 8.93 9.54
N PHE A 88 14.65 10.15 9.44
CA PHE A 88 16.02 10.38 9.87
C PHE A 88 16.24 10.11 11.36
N LEU A 89 15.32 10.53 12.21
CA LEU A 89 15.41 10.29 13.65
C LEU A 89 15.30 8.80 13.98
N ASP A 90 14.45 8.07 13.27
CA ASP A 90 14.29 6.64 13.47
C ASP A 90 15.56 5.87 13.09
N GLU A 91 16.18 6.17 11.95
CA GLU A 91 17.45 5.58 11.54
C GLU A 91 18.60 5.93 12.48
N ALA A 92 18.67 7.18 12.96
CA ALA A 92 19.63 7.61 13.97
C ALA A 92 19.43 6.88 15.31
N ARG A 93 18.19 6.50 15.65
CA ARG A 93 17.90 5.68 16.81
C ARG A 93 18.27 4.21 16.56
N GLN A 94 17.94 3.68 15.38
CA GLN A 94 18.26 2.31 15.00
C GLN A 94 19.78 2.06 14.98
N SER A 95 20.60 3.06 14.66
CA SER A 95 22.07 2.95 14.76
C SER A 95 22.58 2.69 16.19
N LEU A 96 21.75 2.92 17.21
CA LEU A 96 22.06 2.64 18.61
C LEU A 96 21.61 1.24 19.07
N VAL A 97 20.92 0.49 18.20
CA VAL A 97 20.41 -0.85 18.51
C VAL A 97 21.33 -1.88 17.83
N PRO A 98 22.02 -2.77 18.59
CA PRO A 98 23.01 -3.68 18.02
C PRO A 98 22.49 -4.64 16.94
N THR A 99 21.21 -5.01 17.00
CA THR A 99 20.55 -5.91 16.04
C THR A 99 19.99 -5.19 14.81
N ARG A 100 20.21 -3.87 14.71
CA ARG A 100 19.76 -3.02 13.60
C ARG A 100 20.95 -2.41 12.88
N THR A 101 20.74 -2.08 11.61
CA THR A 101 21.73 -1.39 10.78
C THR A 101 21.06 -0.18 10.18
N ALA A 102 21.59 1.01 10.47
CA ALA A 102 21.06 2.22 9.88
C ALA A 102 21.33 2.26 8.36
N SER A 103 20.36 2.73 7.60
CA SER A 103 20.30 2.62 6.16
C SER A 103 19.68 3.88 5.55
N GLY A 104 20.47 4.63 4.80
CA GLY A 104 19.95 5.76 4.01
C GLY A 104 18.92 5.31 2.95
N THR A 105 18.93 4.03 2.57
CA THR A 105 17.91 3.47 1.67
C THR A 105 16.56 3.38 2.37
N ASP A 106 16.53 3.08 3.66
CA ASP A 106 15.28 2.98 4.42
C ASP A 106 14.66 4.37 4.61
N VAL A 107 15.47 5.42 4.89
CA VAL A 107 15.01 6.82 4.85
C VAL A 107 14.38 7.19 3.50
N ALA A 108 14.98 6.75 2.39
CA ALA A 108 14.46 7.04 1.06
C ALA A 108 13.13 6.32 0.80
N ILE A 109 13.00 5.07 1.25
CA ILE A 109 11.75 4.29 1.15
C ILE A 109 10.64 4.91 2.01
N ASP A 110 10.98 5.30 3.25
CA ASP A 110 10.08 5.98 4.17
C ASP A 110 9.58 7.31 3.59
N GLY A 111 10.51 8.10 3.05
CA GLY A 111 10.21 9.35 2.33
C GLY A 111 9.31 9.12 1.11
N ALA A 112 9.56 8.06 0.33
CA ALA A 112 8.72 7.71 -0.82
C ALA A 112 7.29 7.32 -0.39
N GLY A 113 7.15 6.55 0.68
CA GLY A 113 5.85 6.22 1.28
C GLY A 113 5.11 7.47 1.75
N ALA A 114 5.80 8.37 2.44
CA ALA A 114 5.23 9.63 2.88
C ALA A 114 4.77 10.52 1.72
N LEU A 115 5.59 10.68 0.67
CA LEU A 115 5.25 11.43 -0.54
C LEU A 115 4.02 10.85 -1.26
N LEU A 116 4.01 9.53 -1.44
CA LEU A 116 2.89 8.83 -2.06
C LEU A 116 1.59 9.13 -1.29
N ALA A 117 1.62 8.98 0.03
CA ALA A 117 0.45 9.20 0.86
C ALA A 117 -0.07 10.64 0.80
N VAL A 118 0.79 11.65 0.93
CA VAL A 118 0.34 13.06 0.85
C VAL A 118 -0.11 13.45 -0.56
N GLY A 119 0.49 12.87 -1.60
CA GLY A 119 0.04 13.03 -2.99
C GLY A 119 -1.38 12.50 -3.19
N LEU A 120 -1.64 11.26 -2.79
CA LEU A 120 -2.98 10.65 -2.87
C LEU A 120 -3.99 11.39 -1.98
N ALA A 121 -3.58 11.84 -0.80
CA ALA A 121 -4.42 12.61 0.10
C ALA A 121 -4.83 13.96 -0.50
N SER A 122 -3.89 14.65 -1.16
CA SER A 122 -4.10 15.94 -1.80
C SER A 122 -5.05 15.85 -2.99
N LEU A 123 -5.05 14.71 -3.71
CA LEU A 123 -6.02 14.40 -4.77
C LEU A 123 -7.40 13.97 -4.24
N GLY A 124 -7.53 13.81 -2.92
CA GLY A 124 -8.72 13.35 -2.23
C GLY A 124 -8.84 11.82 -2.24
N TRP A 125 -8.63 11.20 -1.08
CA TRP A 125 -8.69 9.74 -0.87
C TRP A 125 -9.90 9.06 -1.49
N ARG A 126 -11.09 9.68 -1.35
CA ARG A 126 -12.33 9.14 -1.91
C ARG A 126 -12.31 9.12 -3.44
N GLY A 127 -11.84 10.19 -4.06
CA GLY A 127 -11.76 10.28 -5.52
C GLY A 127 -10.70 9.35 -6.09
N VAL A 128 -9.55 9.23 -5.41
CA VAL A 128 -8.52 8.25 -5.77
C VAL A 128 -9.07 6.84 -5.68
N ALA A 129 -9.64 6.44 -4.55
CA ALA A 129 -10.21 5.11 -4.37
C ALA A 129 -11.28 4.80 -5.42
N ASP A 130 -12.21 5.74 -5.66
CA ASP A 130 -13.28 5.58 -6.64
C ASP A 130 -12.73 5.34 -8.06
N ARG A 131 -11.76 6.16 -8.51
CA ARG A 131 -11.11 6.02 -9.82
C ARG A 131 -10.36 4.69 -9.92
N THR A 132 -9.55 4.35 -8.93
CA THR A 132 -8.75 3.13 -8.93
C THR A 132 -9.64 1.88 -8.95
N THR A 133 -10.71 1.85 -8.14
CA THR A 133 -11.69 0.77 -8.18
C THR A 133 -12.36 0.68 -9.56
N THR A 134 -12.72 1.80 -10.17
CA THR A 134 -13.30 1.80 -11.53
C THR A 134 -12.32 1.22 -12.55
N LEU A 135 -11.06 1.62 -12.51
CA LEU A 135 -10.02 1.11 -13.39
C LEU A 135 -9.82 -0.40 -13.22
N PHE A 136 -9.75 -0.91 -11.98
CA PHE A 136 -9.61 -2.34 -11.73
C PHE A 136 -10.82 -3.14 -12.20
N LEU A 137 -12.03 -2.62 -12.03
CA LEU A 137 -13.22 -3.30 -12.53
C LEU A 137 -13.23 -3.35 -14.06
N TRP A 138 -12.81 -2.27 -14.75
CA TRP A 138 -12.66 -2.29 -16.21
C TRP A 138 -11.57 -3.26 -16.66
N ALA A 139 -10.42 -3.28 -15.97
CA ALA A 139 -9.35 -4.23 -16.27
C ALA A 139 -9.81 -5.68 -16.07
N ALA A 140 -10.52 -5.97 -14.98
CA ALA A 140 -11.10 -7.28 -14.72
C ALA A 140 -12.15 -7.68 -15.76
N LEU A 141 -13.00 -6.74 -16.19
CA LEU A 141 -14.01 -7.00 -17.22
C LEU A 141 -13.39 -7.24 -18.59
N ILE A 142 -12.55 -6.32 -19.07
CA ILE A 142 -11.96 -6.40 -20.41
C ILE A 142 -10.94 -7.52 -20.47
N GLY A 143 -9.99 -7.55 -19.52
CA GLY A 143 -8.96 -8.59 -19.45
C GLY A 143 -9.57 -9.96 -19.20
N GLY A 144 -10.52 -10.07 -18.28
CA GLY A 144 -11.25 -11.31 -18.03
C GLY A 144 -12.04 -11.78 -19.23
N GLY A 145 -12.72 -10.88 -19.95
CA GLY A 145 -13.43 -11.19 -21.19
C GLY A 145 -12.52 -11.69 -22.31
N VAL A 146 -11.36 -11.06 -22.52
CA VAL A 146 -10.35 -11.52 -23.48
C VAL A 146 -9.85 -12.91 -23.10
N LEU A 147 -9.52 -13.14 -21.84
CA LEU A 147 -9.06 -14.46 -21.37
C LEU A 147 -10.15 -15.52 -21.52
N LEU A 148 -11.42 -15.20 -21.26
CA LEU A 148 -12.54 -16.10 -21.48
C LEU A 148 -12.64 -16.54 -22.96
N ILE A 149 -12.50 -15.60 -23.90
CA ILE A 149 -12.55 -15.89 -25.34
C ILE A 149 -11.36 -16.76 -25.75
N VAL A 150 -10.14 -16.39 -25.36
CA VAL A 150 -8.93 -17.16 -25.67
C VAL A 150 -9.03 -18.58 -25.14
N ASN A 151 -9.50 -18.74 -23.91
CA ASN A 151 -9.70 -20.04 -23.29
C ASN A 151 -10.75 -20.88 -24.03
N ALA A 152 -11.87 -20.27 -24.43
CA ALA A 152 -12.90 -20.94 -25.22
C ALA A 152 -12.37 -21.41 -26.59
N LEU A 153 -11.57 -20.59 -27.26
CA LEU A 153 -10.94 -20.93 -28.54
C LEU A 153 -9.84 -22.00 -28.40
N SER A 154 -9.18 -22.05 -27.25
CA SER A 154 -8.07 -22.97 -26.97
C SER A 154 -8.50 -24.27 -26.28
N GLY A 155 -9.79 -24.42 -25.96
CA GLY A 155 -10.31 -25.56 -25.19
C GLY A 155 -9.84 -25.60 -23.73
N VAL A 156 -9.31 -24.51 -23.19
CA VAL A 156 -8.83 -24.41 -21.81
C VAL A 156 -9.98 -24.01 -20.88
N PRO A 157 -10.19 -24.68 -19.73
CA PRO A 157 -11.22 -24.28 -18.77
C PRO A 157 -10.92 -22.91 -18.14
N SER A 158 -11.89 -22.00 -18.12
CA SER A 158 -11.69 -20.65 -17.59
C SER A 158 -11.88 -20.51 -16.06
N GLY A 159 -12.36 -21.55 -15.38
CA GLY A 159 -12.49 -21.59 -13.93
C GLY A 159 -13.20 -20.36 -13.35
N ALA A 160 -12.53 -19.66 -12.43
CA ALA A 160 -13.07 -18.49 -11.73
C ALA A 160 -13.37 -17.27 -12.64
N LEU A 161 -12.81 -17.21 -13.86
CA LEU A 161 -13.06 -16.10 -14.79
C LEU A 161 -14.55 -15.98 -15.18
N TRP A 162 -15.27 -17.10 -15.19
CA TRP A 162 -16.73 -17.12 -15.41
C TRP A 162 -17.51 -16.37 -14.34
N LEU A 163 -16.92 -16.16 -13.15
CA LEU A 163 -17.54 -15.41 -12.06
C LEU A 163 -16.96 -13.99 -11.97
N THR A 164 -15.64 -13.84 -12.05
CA THR A 164 -14.97 -12.57 -11.78
C THR A 164 -15.22 -11.52 -12.87
N ALA A 165 -15.27 -11.91 -14.15
CA ALA A 165 -15.52 -10.96 -15.24
C ALA A 165 -16.99 -10.44 -15.24
N PRO A 166 -18.02 -11.31 -15.13
CA PRO A 166 -19.40 -10.84 -14.99
C PRO A 166 -19.64 -10.06 -13.69
N ALA A 167 -19.02 -10.45 -12.57
CA ALA A 167 -19.12 -9.69 -11.32
C ALA A 167 -18.58 -8.26 -11.49
N ALA A 168 -17.45 -8.09 -12.20
CA ALA A 168 -16.92 -6.76 -12.50
C ALA A 168 -17.90 -5.91 -13.32
N ALA A 169 -18.57 -6.50 -14.32
CA ALA A 169 -19.62 -5.82 -15.08
C ALA A 169 -20.81 -5.40 -14.22
N LEU A 170 -21.30 -6.29 -13.34
CA LEU A 170 -22.42 -6.00 -12.45
C LEU A 170 -22.09 -4.86 -11.48
N VAL A 171 -20.88 -4.85 -10.92
CA VAL A 171 -20.44 -3.77 -10.02
C VAL A 171 -20.30 -2.45 -10.79
N LEU A 172 -19.75 -2.45 -12.02
CA LEU A 172 -19.71 -1.26 -12.87
C LEU A 172 -21.11 -0.73 -13.18
N PHE A 173 -22.04 -1.62 -13.50
CA PHE A 173 -23.43 -1.26 -13.78
C PHE A 173 -24.13 -0.68 -12.55
N ALA A 174 -23.98 -1.31 -11.38
CA ALA A 174 -24.51 -0.81 -10.12
C ALA A 174 -23.96 0.58 -9.79
N ARG A 175 -22.66 0.82 -10.03
CA ARG A 175 -22.04 2.13 -9.84
C ARG A 175 -22.57 3.18 -10.81
N TYR A 176 -22.79 2.81 -12.08
CA TYR A 176 -23.43 3.67 -13.07
C TYR A 176 -24.85 4.07 -12.63
N LEU A 177 -25.66 3.10 -12.21
CA LEU A 177 -27.02 3.36 -11.73
C LEU A 177 -27.01 4.26 -10.48
N TYR A 178 -26.15 3.98 -9.51
CA TYR A 178 -26.02 4.79 -8.31
C TYR A 178 -25.63 6.25 -8.63
N ALA A 179 -24.70 6.45 -9.56
CA ALA A 179 -24.31 7.79 -9.99
C ALA A 179 -25.46 8.54 -10.69
N ARG A 180 -26.29 7.84 -11.47
CA ARG A 180 -27.45 8.41 -12.19
C ARG A 180 -28.61 8.74 -11.24
N LEU A 181 -28.85 7.91 -10.23
CA LEU A 181 -29.96 8.06 -9.28
C LEU A 181 -29.64 9.03 -8.14
N ARG A 182 -28.37 9.40 -7.94
CA ARG A 182 -27.98 10.35 -6.90
C ARG A 182 -28.53 11.75 -7.23
N PRO A 183 -29.38 12.35 -6.38
CA PRO A 183 -29.86 13.71 -6.60
C PRO A 183 -28.66 14.66 -6.63
N ARG A 184 -28.62 15.53 -7.65
CA ARG A 184 -27.67 16.66 -7.67
C ARG A 184 -27.99 17.51 -6.45
N ARG A 185 -27.03 17.69 -5.55
CA ARG A 185 -27.20 18.60 -4.42
C ARG A 185 -27.45 20.01 -5.00
N PRO A 186 -28.47 20.75 -4.52
CA PRO A 186 -28.70 22.12 -4.93
C PRO A 186 -27.51 23.02 -4.58
#